data_AF-B9M052-F1
#
_entry.id   AF-B9M052-F1
#
_cell.length_a   1.000
_cell.length_b   1.000
_cell.length_c   1.000
_cell.angle_alpha   90.00
_cell.angle_beta   90.00
_cell.angle_gamma   90.00
#
_symmetry.space_group_name_H-M   'P 1'
#
loop_
_entity.id
_entity.type
_entity.pdbx_description
1 polymer ?
#
loop_
_entity_poly.entity_id
_entity_poly.type
_entity_poly.pdbx_seq_one_letter_code
_entity_poly.pdbx_strand_id
1 'polypeptide(L)'
;MFVINGKAIISVTMALAVAAAMEARANLNGRALLESRCTSCHEVKTVIAMKKTRRQWHGVIVDMRRTGAKVSDAEAAAIVNYLSKPGK
;
A
#
# COMPACT_ATOMS: atom_id res chain seq x y z
N MET A 1 26.61 30.25 28.58
CA MET A 1 25.65 29.21 29.02
C MET A 1 24.36 29.33 28.21
N PHE A 2 24.07 28.39 27.31
CA PHE A 2 22.73 28.13 26.80
C PHE A 2 22.43 26.65 27.06
N VAL A 3 21.36 26.41 27.81
CA VAL A 3 20.98 25.10 28.35
C VAL A 3 20.34 24.26 27.24
N ILE A 4 21.05 23.25 26.74
CA ILE A 4 20.48 22.18 25.91
C ILE A 4 19.67 21.23 26.81
N ASN A 5 18.37 21.46 26.90
CA ASN A 5 17.43 20.60 27.62
C ASN A 5 17.25 19.26 26.86
N GLY A 6 17.41 18.13 27.56
CA GLY A 6 17.46 16.75 27.06
C GLY A 6 16.20 16.16 26.42
N LYS A 7 15.42 16.93 25.65
CA LYS A 7 14.25 16.47 24.88
C LYS A 7 14.54 16.21 23.39
N ALA A 8 15.70 16.62 22.88
CA ALA A 8 16.02 16.55 21.45
C ALA A 8 16.43 15.15 20.94
N ILE A 9 16.93 14.27 21.82
CA ILE A 9 17.51 12.97 21.40
C ILE A 9 16.42 11.96 20.99
N ILE A 10 15.22 12.06 21.58
CA ILE A 10 14.08 11.18 21.30
C ILE A 10 13.45 11.48 19.91
N SER A 11 13.62 12.70 19.40
CA SER A 11 12.91 13.17 18.19
C SER A 11 13.64 12.83 16.88
N VAL A 12 14.97 12.68 16.91
CA VAL A 12 15.78 12.45 15.70
C VAL A 12 15.76 10.98 15.26
N THR A 13 15.73 10.03 16.19
CA THR A 13 15.71 8.59 15.89
C THR A 13 14.39 8.14 15.26
N MET A 14 13.26 8.72 15.68
CA MET A 14 11.94 8.39 15.12
C MET A 14 11.76 8.91 13.68
N ALA A 15 12.34 10.05 13.33
CA ALA A 15 12.26 10.62 11.98
C ALA A 15 12.94 9.73 10.91
N LEU A 16 14.07 9.09 11.27
CA LEU A 16 14.82 8.23 10.35
C LEU A 16 14.06 6.93 9.99
N ALA A 17 13.39 6.32 10.97
CA ALA A 17 12.62 5.09 10.75
C ALA A 17 11.38 5.31 9.87
N VAL A 18 10.74 6.48 9.96
CA VAL A 18 9.58 6.83 9.13
C VAL A 18 9.98 6.98 7.65
N ALA A 19 11.13 7.60 7.35
CA ALA A 19 11.59 7.80 5.98
C ALA A 19 11.84 6.47 5.24
N ALA A 20 12.52 5.51 5.89
CA ALA A 20 12.78 4.19 5.32
C ALA A 20 11.50 3.40 5.02
N ALA A 21 10.48 3.49 5.90
CA ALA A 21 9.18 2.84 5.68
C ALA A 21 8.39 3.46 4.51
N MET A 22 8.53 4.77 4.28
CA MET A 22 7.91 5.45 3.14
C MET A 22 8.59 5.08 1.82
N GLU A 23 9.93 5.03 1.79
CA GLU A 23 10.72 4.59 0.63
C GLU A 23 10.37 3.15 0.23
N ALA A 24 10.29 2.24 1.21
CA ALA A 24 9.90 0.86 0.98
C ALA A 24 8.49 0.76 0.38
N ARG A 25 7.56 1.63 0.79
CA ARG A 25 6.20 1.69 0.23
C ARG A 25 6.16 2.31 -1.16
N ALA A 26 7.03 3.30 -1.44
CA ALA A 26 7.16 3.92 -2.76
C ALA A 26 7.65 2.92 -3.82
N ASN A 27 8.48 1.95 -3.42
CA ASN A 27 9.02 0.92 -4.31
C ASN A 27 8.07 -0.27 -4.58
N LEU A 28 6.88 -0.31 -4.00
CA LEU A 28 5.93 -1.40 -4.24
C LEU A 28 5.29 -1.30 -5.63
N ASN A 29 5.51 -2.33 -6.46
CA ASN A 29 4.87 -2.44 -7.77
C ASN A 29 3.45 -3.02 -7.62
N GLY A 30 2.44 -2.14 -7.65
CA GLY A 30 1.03 -2.53 -7.49
C GLY A 30 0.51 -3.51 -8.56
N ARG A 31 1.03 -3.49 -9.79
CA ARG A 31 0.63 -4.42 -10.86
C ARG A 31 1.15 -5.83 -10.58
N ALA A 32 2.45 -5.94 -10.26
CA ALA A 32 3.05 -7.23 -9.93
C ALA A 32 2.44 -7.84 -8.65
N LEU A 33 2.11 -7.00 -7.67
CA LEU A 33 1.39 -7.43 -6.46
C LEU A 33 -0.02 -7.95 -6.78
N LEU A 34 -0.76 -7.25 -7.65
CA LEU A 34 -2.08 -7.74 -8.10
C LEU A 34 -1.95 -9.12 -8.77
N GLU A 35 -1.01 -9.27 -9.70
CA GLU A 35 -0.80 -10.53 -10.43
C GLU A 35 -0.38 -11.68 -9.51
N SER A 36 0.47 -11.42 -8.52
CA SER A 36 0.96 -12.45 -7.59
C SER A 36 -0.02 -12.80 -6.47
N ARG A 37 -0.84 -11.85 -6.01
CA ARG A 37 -1.75 -12.07 -4.86
C ARG A 37 -3.15 -12.50 -5.27
N CYS A 38 -3.66 -12.01 -6.41
CA CYS A 38 -5.08 -12.07 -6.72
C CYS A 38 -5.46 -13.12 -7.78
N THR A 39 -4.49 -13.83 -8.35
CA THR A 39 -4.70 -14.87 -9.38
C THR A 39 -4.87 -16.29 -8.81
N SER A 40 -4.69 -16.45 -7.50
CA SER A 40 -4.75 -17.76 -6.83
C SER A 40 -6.16 -18.34 -6.72
N CYS A 41 -7.19 -17.48 -6.73
CA CYS A 41 -8.60 -17.90 -6.57
C CYS A 41 -9.45 -17.66 -7.83
N HIS A 42 -9.13 -16.64 -8.64
CA HIS A 42 -9.85 -16.31 -9.88
C HIS A 42 -9.00 -15.43 -10.80
N GLU A 43 -9.42 -15.25 -12.06
CA GLU A 43 -8.73 -14.37 -13.01
C GLU A 43 -8.93 -12.88 -12.66
N VAL A 44 -7.91 -12.05 -12.93
CA VAL A 44 -7.90 -10.60 -12.64
C VAL A 44 -8.09 -9.72 -13.87
N LYS A 45 -8.22 -10.31 -15.06
CA LYS A 45 -8.31 -9.56 -16.33
C LYS A 45 -9.50 -8.60 -16.36
N THR A 46 -10.65 -9.05 -15.87
CA THR A 46 -11.85 -8.21 -15.74
C THR A 46 -11.64 -7.09 -14.73
N VAL A 47 -10.93 -7.35 -13.62
CA VAL A 47 -10.60 -6.38 -12.56
C VAL A 47 -9.78 -5.21 -13.11
N ILE A 48 -8.79 -5.47 -13.96
CA ILE A 48 -7.94 -4.42 -14.56
C ILE A 48 -8.76 -3.51 -15.48
N ALA A 49 -9.76 -4.06 -16.20
CA ALA A 49 -10.62 -3.26 -17.08
C ALA A 49 -11.63 -2.37 -16.31
N MET A 50 -11.92 -2.67 -15.04
CA MET A 50 -12.92 -1.92 -14.27
C MET A 50 -12.45 -0.49 -13.98
N LYS A 51 -13.41 0.44 -14.06
CA LYS A 51 -13.26 1.82 -13.61
C LYS A 51 -13.97 1.96 -12.26
N LYS A 52 -13.18 2.05 -11.19
CA LYS A 52 -13.66 2.31 -9.84
C LYS A 52 -12.83 3.43 -9.22
N THR A 53 -13.45 4.17 -8.31
CA THR A 53 -12.73 5.13 -7.47
C THR A 53 -11.77 4.38 -6.53
N ARG A 54 -10.75 5.09 -6.04
CA ARG A 54 -9.82 4.61 -5.02
C ARG A 54 -10.54 3.98 -3.81
N ARG A 55 -11.59 4.64 -3.31
CA ARG A 55 -12.39 4.15 -2.18
C ARG A 55 -13.10 2.84 -2.50
N GLN A 56 -13.69 2.73 -3.69
CA GLN A 56 -14.34 1.50 -4.13
C GLN A 56 -13.34 0.36 -4.30
N TRP A 57 -12.15 0.62 -4.85
CA TRP A 57 -11.10 -0.38 -4.95
C TRP A 57 -10.61 -0.88 -3.59
N HIS A 58 -10.44 0.03 -2.64
CA HIS A 58 -10.12 -0.35 -1.27
C HIS A 58 -11.18 -1.30 -0.69
N GLY A 59 -12.48 -1.00 -0.89
CA GLY A 59 -13.58 -1.87 -0.48
C GLY A 59 -13.46 -3.28 -1.07
N VAL A 60 -13.17 -3.39 -2.38
CA VAL A 60 -12.97 -4.69 -3.05
C VAL A 60 -11.82 -5.47 -2.40
N ILE A 61 -10.68 -4.83 -2.12
CA ILE A 61 -9.54 -5.54 -1.50
C ILE A 61 -9.88 -5.98 -0.07
N VAL A 62 -10.63 -5.18 0.69
CA VAL A 62 -11.13 -5.58 2.02
C VAL A 62 -12.02 -6.82 1.92
N ASP A 63 -12.93 -6.87 0.95
CA ASP A 63 -13.77 -8.05 0.72
C ASP A 63 -12.93 -9.28 0.35
N MET A 64 -11.91 -9.12 -0.50
CA MET A 64 -11.00 -10.22 -0.86
C MET A 64 -10.19 -10.73 0.33
N ARG A 65 -9.74 -9.84 1.22
CA ARG A 65 -9.07 -10.23 2.46
C ARG A 65 -10.00 -11.01 3.38
N ARG A 66 -11.27 -10.59 3.48
CA ARG A 66 -12.29 -11.32 4.25
C ARG A 66 -12.52 -12.73 3.73
N THR A 67 -12.37 -12.96 2.42
CA THR A 67 -12.46 -14.28 1.79
C THR A 67 -11.13 -15.03 1.71
N GLY A 68 -10.07 -14.54 2.35
CA GLY A 68 -8.81 -15.26 2.53
C GLY A 68 -7.59 -14.72 1.78
N ALA A 69 -7.72 -13.63 1.01
CA ALA A 69 -6.57 -13.02 0.34
C ALA A 69 -5.55 -12.49 1.36
N LYS A 70 -4.29 -12.94 1.24
CA LYS A 70 -3.19 -12.51 2.10
C LYS A 70 -2.49 -11.30 1.49
N VAL A 71 -2.97 -10.11 1.84
CA VAL A 71 -2.45 -8.83 1.36
C VAL A 71 -2.26 -7.89 2.56
N SER A 72 -1.05 -7.39 2.75
CA SER A 72 -0.73 -6.39 3.78
C SER A 72 -1.31 -5.02 3.43
N ASP A 73 -1.40 -4.11 4.41
CA ASP A 73 -1.93 -2.76 4.16
C ASP A 73 -1.05 -1.94 3.19
N ALA A 74 0.27 -2.20 3.21
CA ALA A 74 1.21 -1.58 2.29
C ALA A 74 0.97 -2.06 0.85
N GLU A 75 0.86 -3.38 0.65
CA GLU A 75 0.56 -3.97 -0.66
C GLU A 75 -0.83 -3.55 -1.15
N ALA A 76 -1.84 -3.54 -0.27
CA ALA A 76 -3.19 -3.11 -0.61
C ALA A 76 -3.20 -1.66 -1.12
N ALA A 77 -2.49 -0.76 -0.45
CA ALA A 77 -2.37 0.63 -0.91
C ALA A 77 -1.68 0.72 -2.29
N ALA A 78 -0.64 -0.07 -2.54
CA ALA A 78 0.04 -0.12 -3.83
C ALA A 78 -0.86 -0.66 -4.95
N ILE A 79 -1.63 -1.72 -4.67
CA ILE A 79 -2.60 -2.30 -5.60
C ILE A 79 -3.72 -1.30 -5.90
N VAL A 80 -4.30 -0.65 -4.88
CA VAL A 80 -5.32 0.40 -5.06
C VAL A 80 -4.76 1.57 -5.87
N ASN A 81 -3.51 2.00 -5.60
CA ASN A 81 -2.84 3.04 -6.37
C ASN A 81 -2.78 2.67 -7.85
N TYR A 82 -2.40 1.43 -8.19
CA TYR A 82 -2.37 0.95 -9.56
C TYR A 82 -3.77 0.89 -10.18
N LEU A 83 -4.73 0.24 -9.52
CA LEU A 83 -6.09 0.02 -10.04
C LEU A 83 -6.90 1.32 -10.26
N SER A 84 -6.55 2.37 -9.51
CA SER A 84 -7.22 3.68 -9.62
C SER A 84 -6.64 4.56 -10.74
N LYS A 85 -5.53 4.18 -11.38
CA LYS A 85 -4.98 4.94 -12.50
C LYS A 85 -5.87 4.79 -13.74
N PRO A 86 -6.10 5.89 -14.50
CA PRO A 86 -6.70 5.78 -15.82
C PRO A 86 -5.74 5.06 -16.79
N GLY A 87 -6.29 4.24 -17.70
CA GLY A 87 -5.51 3.61 -18.79
C GLY A 87 -4.47 2.55 -18.36
N LYS A 88 -4.66 1.96 -17.19
CA LYS A 88 -3.78 0.95 -16.57
C LYS A 88 -3.67 -0.39 -17.29
#